data_AF-A0A0S8D4T2-F1
#
_entry.id   AF-A0A0S8D4T2-F1
#
_cell.length_a   1.000
_cell.length_b   1.000
_cell.length_c   1.000
_cell.angle_alpha   90.00
_cell.angle_beta   90.00
_cell.angle_gamma   90.00
#
_symmetry.space_group_name_H-M   'P 1'
#
loop_
_entity.id
_entity.type
_entity.pdbx_description
1 polymer ?
#
loop_
_entity_poly.entity_id
_entity_poly.type
_entity_poly.pdbx_seq_one_letter_code
_entity_poly.pdbx_strand_id
1 'polypeptide(L)'
;MSEPSARQEARQVEKGHFDPYQLDPSHVLEPPQAVRDIVKKIGPGIILSASIVGSGELIATTTLGAKVGYTVMWLIIFSCLIKGVVQAFLGRYTITMGETGLAAFNRIPGRIGRVNWVLWAWAAMVLITLFQIAAMFIGVSQAMKLITGVDVVWWVLAFFALTLLLLLGGAYQRVGLFTLITLLAAVVLTRMPEFFSWGDVWQGFTFELPDAGLAIALATFGITGVGATELYMYTYWCVEKGYARYTGPHEDSEAWRRRARGWMRVMH
;
A
#
# COMPACT_ATOMS: atom_id res chain seq x y z
N MET A 1 -32.06 -10.06 45.18
CA MET A 1 -30.93 -9.70 44.29
C MET A 1 -31.26 -10.26 42.92
N SER A 2 -31.70 -9.41 41.98
CA SER A 2 -32.01 -9.81 40.61
C SER A 2 -30.72 -9.89 39.80
N GLU A 3 -30.43 -11.05 39.21
CA GLU A 3 -29.29 -11.23 38.30
C GLU A 3 -29.36 -10.24 37.14
N PRO A 4 -28.24 -9.61 36.76
CA PRO A 4 -28.20 -8.74 35.59
C PRO A 4 -28.49 -9.56 34.32
N SER A 5 -29.36 -9.04 33.46
CA SER A 5 -29.70 -9.66 32.18
C SER A 5 -28.44 -9.76 31.29
N ALA A 6 -28.30 -10.82 30.49
CA ALA A 6 -27.21 -10.98 29.51
C ALA A 6 -26.99 -9.75 28.58
N ARG A 7 -28.00 -8.89 28.42
CA ARG A 7 -27.87 -7.58 27.73
C ARG A 7 -27.09 -6.52 28.52
N GLN A 8 -27.18 -6.54 29.86
CA GLN A 8 -26.41 -5.68 30.75
C GLN A 8 -24.95 -6.14 30.83
N GLU A 9 -24.69 -7.45 30.84
CA GLU A 9 -23.34 -8.00 30.73
C GLU A 9 -22.70 -7.68 29.38
N ALA A 10 -23.43 -7.82 28.26
CA ALA A 10 -22.94 -7.43 26.93
C ALA A 10 -22.58 -5.92 26.85
N ARG A 11 -23.39 -5.05 27.49
CA ARG A 11 -23.08 -3.61 27.60
C ARG A 11 -21.90 -3.30 28.54
N GLN A 12 -21.62 -4.14 29.52
CA GLN A 12 -20.45 -3.99 30.39
C GLN A 12 -19.16 -4.45 29.69
N VAL A 13 -19.23 -5.51 28.87
CA VAL A 13 -18.11 -5.96 28.05
C VAL A 13 -17.75 -4.92 26.98
N GLU A 14 -18.74 -4.24 26.39
CA GLU A 14 -18.53 -3.14 25.43
C GLU A 14 -17.82 -1.93 26.06
N LYS A 15 -18.05 -1.66 27.36
CA LYS A 15 -17.41 -0.55 28.09
C LYS A 15 -15.97 -0.83 28.53
N GLY A 16 -15.54 -2.10 28.55
CA GLY A 16 -14.17 -2.50 28.87
C GLY A 16 -13.27 -2.65 27.65
N HIS A 17 -13.82 -2.51 26.44
CA HIS A 17 -13.05 -2.59 25.20
C HIS A 17 -12.39 -1.24 24.94
N PHE A 18 -11.06 -1.17 25.12
CA PHE A 18 -10.28 -0.05 24.61
C PHE A 18 -10.36 -0.12 23.09
N ASP A 19 -11.25 0.68 22.50
CA ASP A 19 -11.32 0.84 21.07
C ASP A 19 -10.20 1.82 20.64
N PRO A 20 -9.10 1.34 20.02
CA PRO A 20 -8.03 2.21 19.56
C PRO A 20 -8.48 3.21 18.49
N TYR A 21 -9.68 3.02 17.92
CA TYR A 21 -10.30 3.88 16.92
C TYR A 21 -11.25 4.93 17.53
N GLN A 22 -11.50 4.91 18.84
CA GLN A 22 -12.33 5.90 19.50
C GLN A 22 -11.56 7.23 19.67
N LEU A 23 -12.07 8.30 19.06
CA LEU A 23 -11.49 9.64 19.13
C LEU A 23 -11.74 10.28 20.50
N ASP A 24 -10.77 10.15 21.41
CA ASP A 24 -10.82 10.80 22.72
C ASP A 24 -10.21 12.22 22.65
N PRO A 25 -10.92 13.27 23.13
CA PRO A 25 -10.45 14.65 23.16
C PRO A 25 -9.11 14.87 23.88
N SER A 26 -8.74 13.98 24.81
CA SER A 26 -7.48 14.06 25.57
C SER A 26 -6.22 13.83 24.73
N HIS A 27 -6.36 13.26 23.52
CA HIS A 27 -5.23 12.96 22.63
C HIS A 27 -5.04 13.96 21.49
N VAL A 28 -5.79 15.07 21.52
CA VAL A 28 -5.66 16.14 20.53
C VAL A 28 -4.30 16.81 20.66
N LEU A 29 -3.60 16.94 19.53
CA LEU A 29 -2.27 17.53 19.45
C LEU A 29 -2.26 18.60 18.35
N GLU A 30 -1.62 19.73 18.64
CA GLU A 30 -1.35 20.74 17.62
C GLU A 30 -0.33 20.19 16.59
N PRO A 31 -0.55 20.43 15.29
CA PRO A 31 0.31 19.91 14.24
C PRO A 31 1.70 20.58 14.30
N PRO A 32 2.78 19.82 14.06
CA PRO A 32 4.13 20.39 14.01
C PRO A 32 4.24 21.39 12.84
N GLN A 33 4.80 22.57 13.11
CA GLN A 33 5.03 23.59 12.07
C GLN A 33 6.45 23.55 11.50
N ALA A 34 7.41 23.00 12.25
CA ALA A 34 8.79 22.90 11.83
C ALA A 34 9.04 21.65 10.98
N VAL A 35 9.74 21.80 9.86
CA VAL A 35 10.09 20.71 8.92
C VAL A 35 10.79 19.55 9.63
N ARG A 36 11.65 19.83 10.63
CA ARG A 36 12.33 18.80 11.44
C ARG A 36 11.35 17.91 12.20
N ASP A 37 10.31 18.49 12.77
CA ASP A 37 9.33 17.75 13.58
C ASP A 37 8.31 17.02 12.70
N ILE A 38 8.02 17.58 11.53
CA ILE A 38 7.28 16.90 10.45
C ILE A 38 8.04 15.63 10.03
N VAL A 39 9.33 15.73 9.70
CA VAL A 39 10.17 14.59 9.30
C VAL A 39 10.25 13.51 10.41
N LYS A 40 10.31 13.90 11.68
CA LYS A 40 10.29 12.94 12.80
C LYS A 40 8.97 12.17 12.90
N LYS A 41 7.82 12.81 12.62
CA LYS A 41 6.51 12.14 12.64
C LYS A 41 6.27 11.27 11.40
N ILE A 42 6.82 11.69 10.26
CA ILE A 42 6.82 10.92 9.01
C ILE A 42 7.76 9.70 9.08
N GLY A 43 8.88 9.78 9.80
CA GLY A 43 10.04 8.87 9.74
C GLY A 43 9.74 7.36 9.70
N PRO A 44 9.05 6.76 10.69
CA PRO A 44 8.75 5.32 10.65
C PRO A 44 7.64 4.97 9.65
N GLY A 45 6.89 5.98 9.20
CA GLY A 45 5.86 5.88 8.17
C GLY A 45 6.38 5.68 6.78
N ILE A 46 7.37 6.49 6.38
CA ILE A 46 8.06 6.31 5.10
C ILE A 46 8.68 4.92 5.01
N ILE A 47 9.22 4.38 6.09
CA ILE A 47 9.80 3.02 6.08
C ILE A 47 8.72 1.97 5.81
N LEU A 48 7.53 2.12 6.42
CA LEU A 48 6.40 1.22 6.17
C LEU A 48 5.83 1.41 4.76
N SER A 49 5.65 2.65 4.30
CA SER A 49 5.19 2.96 2.94
C SER A 49 6.18 2.50 1.86
N ALA A 50 7.49 2.62 2.11
CA ALA A 50 8.54 2.10 1.23
C ALA A 50 8.58 0.56 1.25
N SER A 51 8.23 -0.08 2.38
CA SER A 51 8.07 -1.53 2.46
C SER A 51 6.82 -2.06 1.72
N ILE A 52 5.85 -1.16 1.44
CA ILE A 52 4.62 -1.49 0.73
C ILE A 52 4.81 -1.44 -0.79
N VAL A 53 5.84 -0.76 -1.32
CA VAL A 53 6.18 -0.83 -2.77
C VAL A 53 6.45 -2.29 -3.11
N GLY A 54 5.45 -2.93 -3.71
CA GLY A 54 5.37 -4.37 -3.74
C GLY A 54 6.37 -4.97 -4.72
N SER A 55 6.96 -6.10 -4.36
CA SER A 55 7.71 -6.95 -5.30
C SER A 55 6.89 -7.29 -6.56
N GLY A 56 5.56 -7.33 -6.45
CA GLY A 56 4.64 -7.52 -7.57
C GLY A 56 4.60 -6.34 -8.55
N GLU A 57 4.66 -5.09 -8.05
CA GLU A 57 4.73 -3.90 -8.90
C GLU A 57 6.05 -3.89 -9.68
N LEU A 58 7.16 -4.26 -9.03
CA LEU A 58 8.46 -4.35 -9.67
C LEU A 58 8.49 -5.41 -10.78
N ILE A 59 8.01 -6.63 -10.51
CA ILE A 59 7.96 -7.70 -11.51
C ILE A 59 7.07 -7.31 -12.70
N ALA A 60 5.91 -6.72 -12.45
CA ALA A 60 4.97 -6.33 -13.50
C ALA A 60 5.57 -5.22 -14.40
N THR A 61 6.15 -4.18 -13.80
CA THR A 61 6.77 -3.07 -14.54
C THR A 61 8.00 -3.52 -15.33
N THR A 62 8.85 -4.38 -14.79
CA THR A 62 10.00 -4.93 -15.53
C THR A 62 9.55 -5.88 -16.65
N THR A 63 8.50 -6.67 -16.43
CA THR A 63 7.95 -7.55 -17.48
C THR A 63 7.33 -6.74 -18.61
N LEU A 64 6.64 -5.65 -18.28
CA LEU A 64 6.10 -4.73 -19.27
C LEU A 64 7.22 -4.08 -20.09
N GLY A 65 8.24 -3.55 -19.42
CA GLY A 65 9.41 -2.95 -20.08
C GLY A 65 10.14 -3.94 -20.99
N ALA A 66 10.26 -5.21 -20.59
CA ALA A 66 10.89 -6.24 -21.41
C ALA A 66 10.08 -6.60 -22.67
N LYS A 67 8.75 -6.45 -22.65
CA LYS A 67 7.87 -6.83 -23.78
C LYS A 67 7.53 -5.69 -24.72
N VAL A 68 7.35 -4.50 -24.16
CA VAL A 68 6.82 -3.32 -24.86
C VAL A 68 7.88 -2.21 -24.92
N GLY A 69 9.07 -2.43 -24.35
CA GLY A 69 10.11 -1.42 -24.26
C GLY A 69 9.63 -0.23 -23.45
N TYR A 70 10.03 0.96 -23.91
CA TYR A 70 9.73 2.23 -23.24
C TYR A 70 8.42 2.88 -23.73
N THR A 71 7.75 2.36 -24.77
CA THR A 71 6.57 2.98 -25.41
C THR A 71 5.46 3.38 -24.44
N VAL A 72 5.25 2.58 -23.39
CA VAL A 72 4.20 2.79 -22.38
C VAL A 72 4.68 3.45 -21.08
N MET A 73 5.84 4.11 -21.11
CA MET A 73 6.38 4.79 -19.92
C MET A 73 5.43 5.87 -19.39
N TRP A 74 4.77 6.62 -20.31
CA TRP A 74 3.76 7.60 -19.95
C TRP A 74 2.63 7.02 -19.09
N LEU A 75 2.23 5.76 -19.34
CA LEU A 75 1.16 5.07 -18.62
C LEU A 75 1.58 4.76 -17.18
N ILE A 76 2.85 4.39 -16.96
CA ILE A 76 3.39 4.15 -15.61
C ILE A 76 3.47 5.45 -14.81
N ILE A 77 3.93 6.53 -15.43
CA ILE A 77 3.99 7.84 -14.77
C ILE A 77 2.58 8.32 -14.42
N PHE A 78 1.64 8.19 -15.37
CA PHE A 78 0.24 8.53 -15.14
C PHE A 78 -0.40 7.68 -14.03
N SER A 79 -0.10 6.39 -13.99
CA SER A 79 -0.47 5.47 -12.90
C SER A 79 0.02 5.98 -11.55
N CYS A 80 1.31 6.30 -11.43
CA CYS A 80 1.90 6.84 -10.19
C CYS A 80 1.25 8.17 -9.76
N LEU A 81 0.92 9.04 -10.72
CA LEU A 81 0.24 10.32 -10.44
C LEU A 81 -1.18 10.09 -9.90
N ILE A 82 -1.99 9.27 -10.56
CA ILE A 82 -3.34 8.92 -10.09
C ILE A 82 -3.25 8.31 -8.70
N LYS A 83 -2.33 7.36 -8.49
CA LYS A 83 -2.11 6.70 -7.20
C LYS A 83 -1.92 7.73 -6.08
N GLY A 84 -1.01 8.68 -6.28
CA GLY A 84 -0.72 9.73 -5.31
C GLY A 84 -1.94 10.61 -5.02
N VAL A 85 -2.72 10.96 -6.04
CA VAL A 85 -3.95 11.75 -5.88
C VAL A 85 -5.01 10.97 -5.09
N VAL A 86 -5.27 9.71 -5.43
CA VAL A 86 -6.27 8.87 -4.74
C VAL A 86 -5.86 8.61 -3.29
N GLN A 87 -4.58 8.29 -3.04
CA GLN A 87 -4.04 8.15 -1.68
C GLN A 87 -4.19 9.45 -0.89
N ALA A 88 -3.98 10.61 -1.52
CA ALA A 88 -4.19 11.88 -0.86
C ALA A 88 -5.65 12.10 -0.46
N PHE A 89 -6.61 11.80 -1.33
CA PHE A 89 -8.03 11.89 -1.00
C PHE A 89 -8.43 10.98 0.16
N LEU A 90 -7.99 9.71 0.13
CA LEU A 90 -8.32 8.77 1.20
C LEU A 90 -7.63 9.10 2.52
N GLY A 91 -6.40 9.62 2.49
CA GLY A 91 -5.72 10.12 3.68
C GLY A 91 -6.50 11.27 4.33
N ARG A 92 -6.94 12.25 3.52
CA ARG A 92 -7.76 13.37 4.01
C ARG A 92 -9.07 12.89 4.62
N TYR A 93 -9.77 11.99 3.92
CA TYR A 93 -11.01 11.40 4.40
C TYR A 93 -10.83 10.70 5.75
N THR A 94 -9.78 9.88 5.87
CA THR A 94 -9.47 9.11 7.08
C THR A 94 -9.18 10.03 8.28
N ILE A 95 -8.45 11.13 8.09
CA ILE A 95 -8.21 12.10 9.16
C ILE A 95 -9.49 12.81 9.59
N THR A 96 -10.31 13.25 8.62
CA THR A 96 -11.50 14.05 8.93
C THR A 96 -12.60 13.25 9.57
N MET A 97 -12.80 12.00 9.14
CA MET A 97 -13.86 11.13 9.63
C MET A 97 -13.41 10.25 10.80
N GLY A 98 -12.09 10.07 10.97
CA GLY A 98 -11.51 9.22 12.00
C GLY A 98 -11.79 7.73 11.86
N GLU A 99 -12.29 7.30 10.71
CA GLU A 99 -12.62 5.91 10.43
C GLU A 99 -11.68 5.32 9.38
N THR A 100 -11.41 4.02 9.47
CA THR A 100 -10.60 3.31 8.48
C THR A 100 -11.32 3.24 7.14
N GLY A 101 -10.59 3.09 6.03
CA GLY A 101 -11.20 2.99 4.70
C GLY A 101 -12.25 1.89 4.63
N LEU A 102 -12.02 0.75 5.28
CA LEU A 102 -12.96 -0.37 5.29
C LEU A 102 -14.28 -0.05 6.02
N ALA A 103 -14.21 0.73 7.11
CA ALA A 103 -15.39 1.23 7.82
C ALA A 103 -16.18 2.22 6.96
N ALA A 104 -15.49 3.10 6.24
CA ALA A 104 -16.08 4.04 5.29
C ALA A 104 -16.85 3.31 4.17
N PHE A 105 -16.23 2.29 3.57
CA PHE A 105 -16.85 1.50 2.50
C PHE A 105 -18.07 0.70 2.99
N ASN A 106 -18.12 0.33 4.28
CA ASN A 106 -19.30 -0.35 4.83
C ASN A 106 -20.56 0.54 4.82
N ARG A 107 -20.42 1.87 4.73
CA ARG A 107 -21.54 2.83 4.66
C ARG A 107 -22.15 2.97 3.26
N ILE A 108 -21.50 2.46 2.22
CA ILE A 108 -22.00 2.58 0.83
C ILE A 108 -23.33 1.81 0.68
N PRO A 109 -24.36 2.35 0.00
CA PRO A 109 -25.60 1.60 -0.23
C PRO A 109 -25.32 0.38 -1.13
N GLY A 110 -25.62 -0.83 -0.66
CA GLY A 110 -25.36 -2.07 -1.43
C GLY A 110 -25.08 -3.31 -0.56
N ARG A 111 -25.90 -3.56 0.46
CA ARG A 111 -25.69 -4.69 1.38
C ARG A 111 -26.07 -6.01 0.72
N ILE A 112 -25.13 -6.94 0.64
CA ILE A 112 -25.39 -8.34 0.27
C ILE A 112 -25.29 -9.18 1.55
N GLY A 113 -26.44 -9.46 2.17
CA GLY A 113 -26.52 -10.18 3.44
C GLY A 113 -26.11 -9.31 4.65
N ARG A 114 -25.24 -9.85 5.53
CA ARG A 114 -24.82 -9.16 6.78
C ARG A 114 -23.80 -8.04 6.55
N VAL A 115 -23.06 -8.06 5.44
CA VAL A 115 -21.97 -7.11 5.10
C VAL A 115 -22.18 -6.46 3.73
N ASN A 116 -21.45 -5.39 3.44
CA ASN A 116 -21.54 -4.66 2.16
C ASN A 116 -20.91 -5.44 1.00
N TRP A 117 -21.41 -5.29 -0.24
CA TRP A 117 -20.77 -5.89 -1.42
C TRP A 117 -19.31 -5.46 -1.57
N VAL A 118 -18.98 -4.21 -1.23
CA VAL A 118 -17.59 -3.72 -1.32
C VAL A 118 -16.65 -4.52 -0.41
N LEU A 119 -17.12 -4.94 0.77
CA LEU A 119 -16.36 -5.81 1.68
C LEU A 119 -16.17 -7.22 1.11
N TRP A 120 -17.18 -7.77 0.43
CA TRP A 120 -17.04 -9.04 -0.28
C TRP A 120 -16.07 -8.96 -1.44
N ALA A 121 -16.12 -7.88 -2.23
CA ALA A 121 -15.19 -7.64 -3.32
C ALA A 121 -13.75 -7.47 -2.81
N TRP A 122 -13.58 -6.77 -1.68
CA TRP A 122 -12.29 -6.67 -0.99
C TRP A 122 -11.78 -8.03 -0.50
N ALA A 123 -12.63 -8.82 0.15
CA ALA A 123 -12.24 -10.16 0.61
C ALA A 123 -11.85 -11.09 -0.55
N ALA A 124 -12.62 -11.07 -1.65
CA ALA A 124 -12.29 -11.80 -2.87
C ALA A 124 -10.95 -11.33 -3.47
N MET A 125 -10.69 -10.02 -3.47
CA MET A 125 -9.43 -9.47 -3.91
C MET A 125 -8.26 -9.93 -3.05
N VAL A 126 -8.39 -9.91 -1.71
CA VAL A 126 -7.36 -10.42 -0.78
C VAL A 126 -7.08 -11.91 -1.03
N LEU A 127 -8.10 -12.71 -1.36
CA LEU A 127 -7.89 -14.10 -1.77
C LEU A 127 -7.11 -14.19 -3.09
N ILE A 128 -7.44 -13.32 -4.06
CA ILE A 128 -6.74 -13.26 -5.35
C ILE A 128 -5.27 -12.85 -5.16
N THR A 129 -4.94 -11.97 -4.20
CA THR A 129 -3.54 -11.58 -3.96
C THR A 129 -2.68 -12.73 -3.42
N LEU A 130 -3.26 -13.76 -2.81
CA LEU A 130 -2.52 -14.98 -2.45
C LEU A 130 -1.97 -15.70 -3.69
N PHE A 131 -2.73 -15.72 -4.78
CA PHE A 131 -2.26 -16.25 -6.07
C PHE A 131 -1.13 -15.38 -6.64
N GLN A 132 -1.22 -14.06 -6.47
CA GLN A 132 -0.14 -13.15 -6.86
C GLN A 132 1.15 -13.45 -6.07
N ILE A 133 1.06 -13.68 -4.76
CA ILE A 133 2.21 -14.07 -3.93
C ILE A 133 2.79 -15.40 -4.41
N ALA A 134 1.96 -16.41 -4.67
CA ALA A 134 2.41 -17.70 -5.20
C ALA A 134 3.11 -17.55 -6.57
N ALA A 135 2.56 -16.72 -7.46
CA ALA A 135 3.17 -16.42 -8.76
C ALA A 135 4.56 -15.79 -8.62
N MET A 136 4.79 -14.93 -7.61
CA MET A 136 6.11 -14.36 -7.34
C MET A 136 7.13 -15.42 -6.92
N PHE A 137 6.76 -16.34 -6.01
CA PHE A 137 7.64 -17.44 -5.61
C PHE A 137 8.04 -18.33 -6.79
N ILE A 138 7.07 -18.64 -7.66
CA ILE A 138 7.32 -19.43 -8.88
C ILE A 138 8.23 -18.66 -9.84
N GLY A 139 7.98 -17.37 -10.06
CA GLY A 139 8.77 -16.53 -10.98
C GLY A 139 10.25 -16.47 -10.59
N VAL A 140 10.55 -16.21 -9.31
CA VAL A 140 11.94 -16.18 -8.82
C VAL A 140 12.57 -17.58 -8.89
N SER A 141 11.81 -18.63 -8.58
CA SER A 141 12.29 -20.01 -8.66
C SER A 141 12.58 -20.46 -10.10
N GLN A 142 11.82 -19.98 -11.08
CA GLN A 142 12.10 -20.20 -12.51
C GLN A 142 13.39 -19.51 -12.94
N ALA A 143 13.63 -18.27 -12.48
CA ALA A 143 14.89 -17.58 -12.72
C ALA A 143 16.09 -18.36 -12.13
N MET A 144 15.94 -18.90 -10.92
CA MET A 144 16.97 -19.74 -10.30
C MET A 144 17.20 -21.07 -11.03
N LYS A 145 16.15 -21.68 -11.58
CA LYS A 145 16.28 -22.87 -12.43
C LYS A 145 17.14 -22.60 -13.66
N LEU A 146 17.00 -21.45 -14.30
CA LEU A 146 17.83 -21.08 -15.46
C LEU A 146 19.32 -20.99 -15.12
N ILE A 147 19.66 -20.56 -13.90
CA ILE A 147 21.05 -20.39 -13.46
C ILE A 147 21.65 -21.71 -12.95
N THR A 148 20.88 -22.50 -12.21
CA THR A 148 21.39 -23.64 -11.43
C THR A 148 21.03 -25.00 -12.02
N GLY A 149 20.09 -25.06 -12.97
CA GLY A 149 19.56 -26.29 -13.53
C GLY A 149 18.65 -27.11 -12.61
N VAL A 150 18.56 -26.75 -11.32
CA VAL A 150 17.74 -27.46 -10.32
C VAL A 150 16.25 -27.16 -10.54
N ASP A 151 15.39 -28.16 -10.29
CA ASP A 151 13.96 -28.01 -10.47
C ASP A 151 13.32 -26.93 -9.59
N VAL A 152 12.31 -26.27 -10.16
CA VAL A 152 11.60 -25.13 -9.58
C VAL A 152 11.05 -25.44 -8.19
N VAL A 153 10.58 -26.67 -7.97
CA VAL A 153 9.96 -27.09 -6.70
C VAL A 153 10.91 -26.92 -5.52
N TRP A 154 12.19 -27.28 -5.69
CA TRP A 154 13.19 -27.15 -4.63
C TRP A 154 13.49 -25.70 -4.28
N TRP A 155 13.54 -24.83 -5.29
CA TRP A 155 13.71 -23.40 -5.09
C TRP A 155 12.49 -22.76 -4.40
N VAL A 156 11.27 -23.17 -4.76
CA VAL A 156 10.05 -22.70 -4.08
C VAL A 156 10.08 -23.08 -2.61
N LEU A 157 10.42 -24.33 -2.28
CA LEU A 157 10.53 -24.79 -0.89
C LEU A 157 11.65 -24.06 -0.13
N ALA A 158 12.79 -23.85 -0.77
CA ALA A 158 13.92 -23.13 -0.17
C ALA A 158 13.56 -21.67 0.13
N PHE A 159 12.93 -20.95 -0.81
CA PHE A 159 12.49 -19.57 -0.59
C PHE A 159 11.36 -19.48 0.43
N PHE A 160 10.44 -20.44 0.46
CA PHE A 160 9.41 -20.52 1.48
C PHE A 160 10.02 -20.69 2.88
N ALA A 161 10.94 -21.64 3.04
CA ALA A 161 11.64 -21.86 4.31
C ALA A 161 12.45 -20.63 4.74
N LEU A 162 13.18 -19.99 3.81
CA LEU A 162 13.90 -18.75 4.06
C LEU A 162 12.96 -17.64 4.52
N THR A 163 11.83 -17.47 3.85
CA THR A 163 10.83 -16.44 4.19
C THR A 163 10.26 -16.69 5.59
N LEU A 164 9.92 -17.94 5.90
CA LEU A 164 9.43 -18.34 7.23
C LEU A 164 10.47 -18.05 8.33
N LEU A 165 11.74 -18.39 8.10
CA LEU A 165 12.83 -18.12 9.05
C LEU A 165 13.03 -16.61 9.27
N LEU A 166 12.95 -15.79 8.21
CA LEU A 166 13.06 -14.33 8.32
C LEU A 166 11.90 -13.71 9.10
N LEU A 167 10.68 -14.20 8.87
CA LEU A 167 9.48 -13.79 9.60
C LEU A 167 9.58 -14.13 11.09
N LEU A 168 10.00 -15.36 11.43
CA LEU A 168 10.18 -15.81 12.81
C LEU A 168 11.35 -15.09 13.50
N GLY A 169 12.40 -14.73 12.76
CA GLY A 169 13.55 -13.98 13.25
C GLY A 169 13.32 -12.47 13.41
N GLY A 170 12.14 -11.94 13.09
CA GLY A 170 11.80 -10.52 13.28
C GLY A 170 12.61 -9.55 12.41
N ALA A 171 13.20 -10.02 11.31
CA ALA A 171 14.11 -9.24 10.47
C ALA A 171 13.37 -8.26 9.52
N TYR A 172 12.52 -7.39 10.07
CA TYR A 172 11.76 -6.37 9.31
C TYR A 172 12.62 -5.19 8.82
N GLN A 173 13.88 -5.07 9.26
CA GLN A 173 14.73 -3.90 8.97
C GLN A 173 15.47 -3.94 7.62
N ARG A 174 15.22 -4.94 6.75
CA ARG A 174 15.99 -5.13 5.50
C ARG A 174 15.44 -4.39 4.27
N VAL A 175 14.49 -3.47 4.46
CA VAL A 175 13.93 -2.64 3.37
C VAL A 175 15.02 -1.86 2.62
N GLY A 176 16.00 -1.31 3.35
CA GLY A 176 17.10 -0.55 2.75
C GLY A 176 18.01 -1.39 1.83
N LEU A 177 18.19 -2.68 2.13
CA LEU A 177 18.98 -3.58 1.28
C LEU A 177 18.25 -3.87 -0.04
N PHE A 178 16.93 -4.08 0.01
CA PHE A 178 16.12 -4.25 -1.19
C PHE A 178 16.20 -3.00 -2.09
N THR A 179 16.00 -1.81 -1.54
CA THR A 179 16.12 -0.55 -2.29
C THR A 179 17.51 -0.39 -2.90
N LEU A 180 18.57 -0.70 -2.14
CA LEU A 180 19.95 -0.64 -2.63
C LEU A 180 20.17 -1.59 -3.81
N ILE A 181 19.72 -2.85 -3.71
CA ILE A 181 19.86 -3.84 -4.80
C ILE A 181 19.11 -3.39 -6.05
N THR A 182 17.88 -2.88 -5.91
CA THR A 182 17.09 -2.38 -7.04
C THR A 182 17.76 -1.18 -7.71
N LEU A 183 18.33 -0.25 -6.93
CA LEU A 183 19.08 0.88 -7.47
C LEU A 183 20.35 0.42 -8.20
N LEU A 184 21.09 -0.54 -7.63
CA LEU A 184 22.28 -1.09 -8.29
C LEU A 184 21.92 -1.79 -9.60
N ALA A 185 20.83 -2.56 -9.63
CA ALA A 185 20.34 -3.20 -10.85
C ALA A 185 19.98 -2.16 -11.93
N ALA A 186 19.30 -1.07 -11.54
CA ALA A 186 19.00 0.03 -12.45
C ALA A 186 20.27 0.70 -12.99
N VAL A 187 21.26 0.96 -12.14
CA VAL A 187 22.56 1.53 -12.57
C VAL A 187 23.26 0.59 -13.56
N VAL A 188 23.29 -0.72 -13.31
CA VAL A 188 23.90 -1.69 -14.23
C VAL A 188 23.19 -1.69 -15.59
N LEU A 189 21.85 -1.68 -15.60
CA LEU A 189 21.05 -1.59 -16.83
C LEU A 189 21.34 -0.31 -17.63
N THR A 190 21.48 0.84 -16.97
CA THR A 190 21.82 2.11 -17.67
C THR A 190 23.20 2.12 -18.32
N ARG A 191 24.09 1.19 -17.93
CA ARG A 191 25.43 1.03 -18.52
C ARG A 191 25.46 0.03 -19.68
N MET A 192 24.34 -0.64 -19.96
CA MET A 192 24.21 -1.58 -21.07
C MET A 192 23.49 -0.90 -22.25
N PRO A 193 24.23 -0.41 -23.26
CA PRO A 193 23.64 0.33 -24.39
C PRO A 193 22.70 -0.53 -25.25
N GLU A 194 22.75 -1.86 -25.13
CA GLU A 194 21.81 -2.78 -25.76
C GLU A 194 20.39 -2.71 -25.15
N PHE A 195 20.29 -2.36 -23.87
CA PHE A 195 19.02 -2.37 -23.12
C PHE A 195 18.52 -0.96 -22.74
N PHE A 196 19.39 0.05 -22.82
CA PHE A 196 19.07 1.41 -22.40
C PHE A 196 19.60 2.47 -23.37
N SER A 197 18.70 3.31 -23.88
CA SER A 197 18.99 4.50 -24.65
C SER A 197 18.11 5.66 -24.17
N TRP A 198 18.69 6.84 -23.99
CA TRP A 198 17.94 8.05 -23.64
C TRP A 198 16.96 8.47 -24.75
N GLY A 199 17.22 8.08 -26.00
CA GLY A 199 16.29 8.29 -27.11
C GLY A 199 14.98 7.53 -26.89
N ASP A 200 15.07 6.26 -26.48
CA ASP A 200 13.90 5.39 -26.28
C ASP A 200 13.09 5.84 -25.06
N VAL A 201 13.77 6.34 -24.01
CA VAL A 201 13.11 6.95 -22.85
C VAL A 201 12.24 8.12 -23.28
N TRP A 202 12.74 8.99 -24.17
CA TRP A 202 11.97 10.14 -24.66
C TRP A 202 10.82 9.73 -25.57
N GLN A 203 11.03 8.71 -26.40
CA GLN A 203 9.96 8.09 -27.19
C GLN A 203 8.85 7.50 -26.30
N GLY A 204 9.16 7.03 -25.09
CA GLY A 204 8.15 6.57 -24.14
C GLY A 204 7.12 7.61 -23.69
N PHE A 205 7.31 8.89 -24.05
CA PHE A 205 6.39 10.00 -23.79
C PHE A 205 5.54 10.41 -25.00
N THR A 206 5.59 9.69 -26.14
CA THR A 206 4.78 10.03 -27.32
C THR A 206 3.32 9.61 -27.23
N PHE A 207 2.86 9.11 -26.08
CA PHE A 207 1.47 8.68 -25.82
C PHE A 207 0.94 7.64 -26.82
N GLU A 208 1.83 6.81 -27.35
CA GLU A 208 1.45 5.72 -28.23
C GLU A 208 0.96 4.51 -27.43
N LEU A 209 -0.02 3.80 -28.00
CA LEU A 209 -0.51 2.54 -27.48
C LEU A 209 0.27 1.41 -28.13
N PRO A 210 0.67 0.38 -27.38
CA PRO A 210 1.47 -0.70 -27.95
C PRO A 210 0.59 -1.68 -28.73
N ASP A 211 1.00 -2.01 -29.94
CA ASP A 211 0.30 -2.98 -30.80
C ASP A 211 0.27 -4.38 -30.17
N ALA A 212 1.35 -4.75 -29.47
CA ALA A 212 1.48 -6.00 -28.73
C ALA A 212 1.67 -5.72 -27.24
N GLY A 213 1.05 -6.52 -26.38
CA GLY A 213 1.21 -6.39 -24.92
C GLY A 213 0.28 -5.38 -24.25
N LEU A 214 -0.73 -4.84 -24.94
CA LEU A 214 -1.75 -3.97 -24.36
C LEU A 214 -2.40 -4.56 -23.09
N ALA A 215 -2.71 -5.87 -23.10
CA ALA A 215 -3.27 -6.54 -21.93
C ALA A 215 -2.31 -6.51 -20.72
N ILE A 216 -1.00 -6.61 -20.97
CA ILE A 216 0.04 -6.55 -19.93
C ILE A 216 0.21 -5.11 -19.44
N ALA A 217 0.12 -4.13 -20.34
CA ALA A 217 0.14 -2.71 -20.00
C ALA A 217 -1.05 -2.35 -19.08
N LEU A 218 -2.26 -2.79 -19.43
CA LEU A 218 -3.47 -2.57 -18.63
C LEU A 218 -3.42 -3.31 -17.29
N ALA A 219 -2.92 -4.56 -17.27
CA ALA A 219 -2.73 -5.31 -16.03
C ALA A 219 -1.71 -4.62 -15.11
N THR A 220 -0.60 -4.13 -15.68
CA THR A 220 0.44 -3.39 -14.93
C THR A 220 -0.10 -2.07 -14.43
N PHE A 221 -0.89 -1.35 -15.22
CA PHE A 221 -1.59 -0.13 -14.80
C PHE A 221 -2.55 -0.42 -13.63
N GLY A 222 -3.33 -1.50 -13.69
CA GLY A 222 -4.23 -1.90 -12.61
C GLY A 222 -3.50 -2.25 -11.31
N ILE A 223 -2.36 -2.95 -11.41
CA ILE A 223 -1.53 -3.31 -10.26
C ILE A 223 -0.85 -2.07 -9.64
N THR A 224 -0.27 -1.20 -10.47
CA THR A 224 0.54 -0.06 -10.00
C THR A 224 -0.27 1.19 -9.66
N GLY A 225 -1.37 1.47 -10.36
CA GLY A 225 -2.05 2.76 -10.29
C GLY A 225 -3.07 2.85 -9.17
N VAL A 226 -3.93 1.85 -9.05
CA VAL A 226 -4.95 1.79 -7.98
C VAL A 226 -4.89 0.41 -7.34
N GLY A 227 -3.69 0.03 -6.89
CA GLY A 227 -3.44 -1.17 -6.10
C GLY A 227 -4.28 -1.13 -4.83
N ALA A 228 -5.40 -1.84 -4.86
CA ALA A 228 -6.42 -1.68 -3.84
C ALA A 228 -5.93 -2.08 -2.44
N THR A 229 -5.17 -3.17 -2.30
CA THR A 229 -4.58 -3.60 -1.01
C THR A 229 -3.76 -2.49 -0.32
N GLU A 230 -2.88 -1.84 -1.07
CA GLU A 230 -2.03 -0.76 -0.54
C GLU A 230 -2.85 0.45 -0.12
N LEU A 231 -3.88 0.76 -0.91
CA LEU A 231 -4.79 1.86 -0.67
C LEU A 231 -5.58 1.67 0.63
N TYR A 232 -6.01 0.45 0.93
CA TYR A 232 -6.65 0.12 2.20
C TYR A 232 -5.67 0.22 3.36
N MET A 233 -4.50 -0.43 3.25
CA MET A 233 -3.47 -0.42 4.30
C MET A 233 -3.03 1.00 4.66
N TYR A 234 -2.94 1.89 3.68
CA TYR A 234 -2.61 3.30 3.90
C TYR A 234 -3.56 3.98 4.88
N THR A 235 -4.88 3.76 4.74
CA THR A 235 -5.87 4.34 5.68
C THR A 235 -5.71 3.80 7.09
N TYR A 236 -5.46 2.49 7.24
CA TYR A 236 -5.20 1.89 8.56
C TYR A 236 -3.95 2.48 9.19
N TRP A 237 -2.87 2.64 8.42
CA TRP A 237 -1.65 3.26 8.90
C TRP A 237 -1.84 4.70 9.37
N CYS A 238 -2.61 5.51 8.62
CA CYS A 238 -2.93 6.88 9.02
C CYS A 238 -3.66 6.94 10.37
N VAL A 239 -4.52 5.95 10.65
CA VAL A 239 -5.22 5.86 11.94
C VAL A 239 -4.31 5.34 13.05
N GLU A 240 -3.53 4.28 12.80
CA GLU A 240 -2.59 3.71 13.78
C GLU A 240 -1.49 4.70 14.20
N LYS A 241 -1.03 5.55 13.27
CA LYS A 241 -0.13 6.67 13.58
C LYS A 241 -0.76 7.72 14.48
N GLY A 242 -2.07 7.69 14.64
CA GLY A 242 -2.82 8.61 15.46
C GLY A 242 -3.13 9.93 14.75
N TYR A 243 -2.90 10.12 13.44
CA TYR A 243 -3.20 11.39 12.79
C TYR A 243 -4.68 11.80 12.91
N ALA A 244 -5.59 10.82 12.81
CA ALA A 244 -7.00 11.01 13.11
C ALA A 244 -7.23 11.38 14.59
N ARG A 245 -6.63 10.63 15.52
CA ARG A 245 -6.71 10.84 16.98
C ARG A 245 -6.17 12.21 17.42
N TYR A 246 -5.09 12.68 16.81
CA TYR A 246 -4.45 13.96 17.07
C TYR A 246 -5.27 15.15 16.58
N THR A 247 -6.08 14.94 15.54
CA THR A 247 -6.99 15.97 15.02
C THR A 247 -8.20 16.15 15.94
N GLY A 248 -8.64 15.05 16.57
CA GLY A 248 -9.79 15.00 17.49
C GLY A 248 -11.11 14.80 16.76
N PRO A 249 -12.21 14.57 17.51
CA PRO A 249 -13.56 14.46 16.95
C PRO A 249 -13.88 15.62 16.01
N HIS A 250 -14.62 15.35 14.93
CA HIS A 250 -15.03 16.41 14.01
C HIS A 250 -15.87 17.47 14.75
N GLU A 251 -15.33 18.67 14.84
CA GLU A 251 -16.00 19.84 15.38
C GLU A 251 -16.09 20.90 14.30
N ASP A 252 -17.23 21.59 14.19
CA ASP A 252 -17.39 22.71 13.26
C ASP A 252 -16.75 23.99 13.81
N SER A 253 -15.47 23.89 14.19
CA SER A 253 -14.68 24.98 14.75
C SER A 253 -13.49 25.32 13.86
N GLU A 254 -13.11 26.59 13.82
CA GLU A 254 -11.95 27.03 13.04
C GLU A 254 -10.64 26.41 13.58
N ALA A 255 -10.58 26.16 14.89
CA ALA A 255 -9.48 25.47 15.54
C ALA A 255 -9.34 24.03 15.03
N TRP A 256 -10.44 23.28 14.89
CA TRP A 256 -10.42 21.94 14.32
C TRP A 256 -9.97 21.96 12.86
N ARG A 257 -10.54 22.88 12.03
CA ARG A 257 -10.14 23.03 10.62
C ARG A 257 -8.65 23.35 10.46
N ARG A 258 -8.09 24.18 11.36
CA ARG A 258 -6.64 24.47 11.40
C ARG A 258 -5.82 23.21 11.72
N ARG A 259 -6.20 22.46 12.76
CA ARG A 259 -5.52 21.21 13.13
C ARG A 259 -5.59 20.18 12.02
N ALA A 260 -6.77 19.93 11.47
CA ALA A 260 -6.98 19.01 10.35
C ALA A 260 -6.10 19.39 9.15
N ARG A 261 -6.04 20.67 8.77
CA ARG A 261 -5.17 21.14 7.69
C ARG A 261 -3.68 20.97 7.99
N GLY A 262 -3.26 21.23 9.21
CA GLY A 262 -1.87 21.02 9.62
C GLY A 262 -1.48 19.55 9.56
N TRP A 263 -2.31 18.65 10.07
CA TRP A 263 -2.08 17.20 9.99
C TRP A 263 -2.17 16.66 8.56
N MET A 264 -3.03 17.22 7.71
CA MET A 264 -3.04 16.92 6.27
C MET A 264 -1.73 17.31 5.58
N ARG A 265 -1.08 18.42 5.98
CA ARG A 265 0.25 18.81 5.46
C ARG A 265 1.38 17.90 5.95
N VAL A 266 1.21 17.21 7.07
CA VAL A 266 2.23 16.27 7.57
C VAL A 266 2.25 14.99 6.73
N MET A 267 1.16 14.65 6.03
CA MET A 267 1.07 13.47 5.18
C MET A 267 1.60 13.64 3.75
N HIS A 268 1.76 14.89 3.28
CA HIS A 268 2.12 15.22 1.89
C HIS A 268 3.48 15.92 1.85
#